data_AF-A0A8J5M1K3-F1
#
_entry.id   AF-A0A8J5M1K3-F1
#
_cell.length_a   1.000
_cell.length_b   1.000
_cell.length_c   1.000
_cell.angle_alpha   90.00
_cell.angle_beta   90.00
_cell.angle_gamma   90.00
#
_symmetry.space_group_name_H-M   'P 1'
#
loop_
_entity.id
_entity.type
_entity.pdbx_description
1 polymer ?
#
loop_
_entity_poly.entity_id
_entity_poly.type
_entity_poly.pdbx_seq_one_letter_code
_entity_poly.pdbx_strand_id
1 'polypeptide(L)'
;MSGRAFPDAKASSATHDPSIPHIPPSVLDPTEFYLRGRVQGDVVAQWKGQDIYNWERLDLATPYALDLDHILEKQCFTYALSQLNLRKEDDDFALAAVVLRESVVNEPNNLALTLSSTNRIKGTGVYKFLDDARTGHRDKTFTRYLSAKRDGESLNRVVTGRITRNMGISMKKCQRKLSDEGDTPVLEKLSGQLQKLYVEMELNRSAKSP
;
A
#
# COMPACT_ATOMS: atom_id res chain seq x y z
N MET A 1 49.50 3.17 -27.15
CA MET A 1 48.66 3.35 -25.95
C MET A 1 47.25 3.66 -26.41
N SER A 2 46.40 2.64 -26.52
CA SER A 2 45.02 2.75 -27.00
C SER A 2 44.07 2.48 -25.84
N GLY A 3 43.41 3.51 -25.34
CA GLY A 3 42.34 3.40 -24.36
C GLY A 3 41.13 2.73 -24.99
N ARG A 4 40.76 1.54 -24.52
CA ARG A 4 39.46 0.93 -24.82
C ARG A 4 38.43 1.59 -23.93
N ALA A 5 37.53 2.35 -24.55
CA ALA A 5 36.27 2.74 -23.93
C ALA A 5 35.44 1.48 -23.66
N PHE A 6 34.96 1.35 -22.43
CA PHE A 6 33.94 0.36 -22.08
C PHE A 6 32.61 0.79 -22.70
N PRO A 7 31.84 -0.12 -23.32
CA PRO A 7 30.53 0.23 -23.85
C PRO A 7 29.56 0.49 -22.70
N ASP A 8 28.86 1.61 -22.80
CA ASP A 8 27.80 2.06 -21.91
C ASP A 8 26.83 0.92 -21.57
N ALA A 9 26.66 0.71 -20.27
CA ALA A 9 25.58 -0.10 -19.74
C ALA A 9 24.26 0.51 -20.21
N LYS A 10 23.53 -0.24 -21.04
CA LYS A 10 22.16 0.09 -21.46
C LYS A 10 21.32 0.44 -20.23
N ALA A 11 20.92 1.70 -20.14
CA ALA A 11 19.85 2.14 -19.27
C ALA A 11 18.58 1.36 -19.62
N SER A 12 18.15 0.47 -18.74
CA SER A 12 16.78 -0.06 -18.74
C SER A 12 15.88 0.95 -18.05
N SER A 13 15.73 2.12 -18.66
CA SER A 13 14.67 3.06 -18.33
C SER A 13 13.38 2.51 -18.93
N ALA A 14 12.58 1.81 -18.12
CA ALA A 14 11.14 1.87 -18.34
C ALA A 14 10.77 3.33 -18.11
N THR A 15 10.62 4.06 -19.21
CA THR A 15 10.36 5.48 -19.25
C THR A 15 9.08 5.75 -18.46
N HIS A 16 9.18 6.29 -17.25
CA HIS A 16 8.03 6.93 -16.61
C HIS A 16 7.56 8.00 -17.59
N ASP A 17 6.36 7.84 -18.15
CA ASP A 17 5.74 8.88 -18.95
C ASP A 17 5.52 10.08 -18.02
N PRO A 18 6.22 11.21 -18.23
CA PRO A 18 6.15 12.38 -17.36
C PRO A 18 4.77 13.06 -17.39
N SER A 19 3.89 12.67 -18.32
CA SER A 19 2.50 13.12 -18.35
C SER A 19 1.63 12.46 -17.27
N ILE A 20 2.08 11.37 -16.65
CA ILE A 20 1.28 10.66 -15.64
C ILE A 20 1.61 11.22 -14.25
N PRO A 21 0.66 11.87 -13.55
CA PRO A 21 0.93 12.46 -12.24
C PRO A 21 1.34 11.42 -11.21
N HIS A 22 2.59 11.48 -10.74
CA HIS A 22 3.06 10.67 -9.62
C HIS A 22 2.99 11.46 -8.32
N ILE A 23 2.21 10.95 -7.36
CA ILE A 23 2.16 11.46 -5.99
C ILE A 23 2.96 10.51 -5.10
N PRO A 24 4.09 10.95 -4.51
CA PRO A 24 4.91 10.08 -3.70
C PRO A 24 4.17 9.69 -2.40
N PRO A 25 4.27 8.43 -1.94
CA PRO A 25 3.65 7.98 -0.68
C PRO A 25 4.02 8.81 0.56
N SER A 26 5.18 9.46 0.54
CA SER A 26 5.67 10.31 1.64
C SER A 26 4.79 11.53 1.92
N VAL A 27 3.91 11.94 0.99
CA VAL A 27 2.88 12.95 1.28
C VAL A 27 1.97 12.53 2.43
N LEU A 28 1.84 11.22 2.66
CA LEU A 28 1.01 10.62 3.71
C LEU A 28 1.85 10.13 4.90
N ASP A 29 3.12 10.53 4.99
CA ASP A 29 3.91 10.33 6.21
C ASP A 29 3.35 11.17 7.34
N PRO A 30 3.26 10.62 8.56
CA PRO A 30 2.74 11.36 9.71
C PRO A 30 3.61 12.58 9.98
N THR A 31 2.96 13.67 10.38
CA THR A 31 3.62 14.94 10.74
C THR A 31 4.47 14.80 12.00
N GLU A 32 3.99 14.02 12.97
CA GLU A 32 4.73 13.69 14.17
C GLU A 32 5.71 12.53 13.92
N PHE A 33 6.96 12.72 14.37
CA PHE A 33 8.00 11.69 14.31
C PHE A 33 7.59 10.40 15.07
N TYR A 34 8.19 9.27 14.68
CA TYR A 34 8.11 7.98 15.38
C TYR A 34 6.71 7.34 15.51
N LEU A 35 5.97 7.20 14.40
CA LEU A 35 4.66 6.51 14.37
C LEU A 35 4.66 5.16 15.10
N ARG A 36 5.65 4.30 14.82
CA ARG A 36 5.77 2.97 15.46
C ARG A 36 5.79 3.07 16.98
N GLY A 37 6.57 3.97 17.55
CA GLY A 37 6.66 4.13 19.00
C GLY A 37 5.31 4.49 19.64
N ARG A 38 4.50 5.29 18.94
CA ARG A 38 3.19 5.74 19.42
C ARG A 38 2.12 4.66 19.35
N VAL A 39 2.07 3.89 18.26
CA VAL A 39 0.94 3.00 17.95
C VAL A 39 1.23 1.52 18.19
N GLN A 40 2.48 1.14 18.50
CA GLN A 40 2.85 -0.28 18.61
C GLN A 40 2.00 -1.03 19.64
N GLY A 41 1.76 -0.45 20.82
CA GLY A 41 0.94 -1.09 21.87
C GLY A 41 -0.49 -1.37 21.39
N ASP A 42 -1.13 -0.36 20.79
CA ASP A 42 -2.50 -0.46 20.28
C ASP A 42 -2.62 -1.47 19.15
N VAL A 43 -1.66 -1.46 18.22
CA VAL A 43 -1.61 -2.40 17.10
C VAL A 43 -1.40 -3.84 17.58
N VAL A 44 -0.50 -4.06 18.54
CA VAL A 44 -0.29 -5.39 19.15
C VAL A 44 -1.56 -5.86 19.86
N ALA A 45 -2.23 -4.99 20.63
CA ALA A 45 -3.46 -5.32 21.32
C ALA A 45 -4.60 -5.67 20.34
N GLN A 46 -4.79 -4.84 19.30
CA GLN A 46 -5.80 -5.03 18.25
C GLN A 46 -5.68 -6.40 17.58
N TRP A 47 -4.45 -6.85 17.33
CA TRP A 47 -4.15 -8.12 16.67
C TRP A 47 -3.74 -9.23 17.62
N LYS A 48 -3.99 -9.07 18.94
CA LYS A 48 -3.73 -10.08 19.98
C LYS A 48 -2.30 -10.62 19.96
N GLY A 49 -1.33 -9.79 19.60
CA GLY A 49 0.08 -10.16 19.49
C GLY A 49 0.39 -11.14 18.35
N GLN A 50 -0.44 -11.19 17.30
CA GLN A 50 -0.23 -12.05 16.14
C GLN A 50 0.12 -11.24 14.89
N ASP A 51 0.98 -11.79 14.05
CA ASP A 51 1.16 -11.35 12.68
C ASP A 51 -0.13 -11.66 11.89
N ILE A 52 -0.74 -10.66 11.28
CA ILE A 52 -2.04 -10.79 10.60
C ILE A 52 -2.00 -11.61 9.30
N TYR A 53 -0.80 -11.80 8.73
CA TYR A 53 -0.57 -12.51 7.47
C TYR A 53 -0.06 -13.92 7.73
N ASN A 54 0.85 -14.09 8.69
CA ASN A 54 1.44 -15.38 9.01
C ASN A 54 0.66 -16.15 10.09
N TRP A 55 -0.10 -15.45 10.94
CA TRP A 55 -0.77 -15.97 12.16
C TRP A 55 0.20 -16.60 13.16
N GLU A 56 1.46 -16.18 13.11
CA GLU A 56 2.46 -16.51 14.10
C GLU A 56 2.44 -15.44 15.20
N ARG A 57 2.86 -15.84 16.41
CA ARG A 57 3.00 -14.89 17.51
C ARG A 57 4.16 -13.94 17.21
N LEU A 58 3.95 -12.64 17.43
CA LEU A 58 4.98 -11.64 17.25
C LEU A 58 6.10 -11.84 18.28
N ASP A 59 7.33 -11.95 17.80
CA ASP A 59 8.52 -11.90 18.65
C ASP A 59 8.95 -10.44 18.87
N LEU A 60 8.41 -9.83 19.91
CA LEU A 60 8.73 -8.45 20.28
C LEU A 60 10.16 -8.29 20.83
N ALA A 61 10.85 -9.39 21.17
CA ALA A 61 12.26 -9.35 21.58
C ALA A 61 13.21 -9.15 20.39
N THR A 62 12.74 -9.44 19.17
CA THR A 62 13.49 -9.29 17.91
C THR A 62 12.87 -8.19 17.04
N PRO A 63 12.92 -6.91 17.46
CA PRO A 63 12.14 -5.84 16.82
C PRO A 63 12.56 -5.54 15.38
N TYR A 64 13.77 -5.90 14.97
CA TYR A 64 14.30 -5.71 13.61
C TYR A 64 13.78 -6.73 12.60
N ALA A 65 13.15 -7.82 13.06
CA ALA A 65 12.47 -8.78 12.20
C ALA A 65 11.00 -8.41 11.93
N LEU A 66 10.52 -7.35 12.59
CA LEU A 66 9.15 -6.87 12.51
C LEU A 66 9.10 -5.44 12.02
N ASP A 67 8.21 -5.18 11.07
CA ASP A 67 7.90 -3.84 10.59
C ASP A 67 6.46 -3.46 10.93
N LEU A 68 6.26 -2.15 11.17
CA LEU A 68 4.93 -1.56 11.18
C LEU A 68 4.46 -1.43 9.73
N ASP A 69 3.49 -2.26 9.38
CA ASP A 69 2.89 -2.32 8.06
C ASP A 69 1.63 -1.46 7.97
N HIS A 70 1.45 -0.79 6.84
CA HIS A 70 0.17 -0.22 6.42
C HIS A 70 -0.61 -1.29 5.67
N ILE A 71 -1.61 -1.90 6.34
CA ILE A 71 -2.39 -3.03 5.83
C ILE A 71 -2.87 -2.73 4.41
N LEU A 72 -3.54 -1.59 4.22
CA LEU A 72 -3.69 -0.96 2.92
C LEU A 72 -2.56 0.06 2.75
N GLU A 73 -1.69 -0.21 1.78
CA GLU A 73 -0.47 0.55 1.53
C GLU A 73 -0.74 2.02 1.16
N LYS A 74 0.12 2.94 1.61
CA LYS A 74 0.05 4.38 1.27
C LYS A 74 -0.06 4.65 -0.23
N GLN A 75 0.69 3.87 -1.02
CA GLN A 75 0.70 3.93 -2.48
C GLN A 75 -0.67 3.66 -3.12
N CYS A 76 -1.58 2.90 -2.48
CA CYS A 76 -2.95 2.75 -2.96
C CYS A 76 -3.73 4.06 -2.87
N PHE A 77 -3.52 4.83 -1.80
CA PHE A 77 -4.18 6.12 -1.61
C PHE A 77 -3.59 7.19 -2.53
N THR A 78 -2.27 7.25 -2.68
CA THR A 78 -1.65 8.20 -3.61
C THR A 78 -1.95 7.86 -5.08
N TYR A 79 -2.10 6.57 -5.41
CA TYR A 79 -2.67 6.16 -6.69
C TYR A 79 -4.09 6.69 -6.86
N ALA A 80 -4.98 6.46 -5.89
CA ALA A 80 -6.36 6.94 -5.97
C ALA A 80 -6.46 8.47 -6.10
N LEU A 81 -5.64 9.22 -5.35
CA LEU A 81 -5.51 10.68 -5.48
C LEU A 81 -5.05 11.10 -6.89
N SER A 82 -4.08 10.39 -7.48
CA SER A 82 -3.58 10.72 -8.82
C SER A 82 -4.66 10.58 -9.90
N GLN A 83 -5.68 9.76 -9.66
CA GLN A 83 -6.81 9.57 -10.58
C GLN A 83 -7.87 10.69 -10.50
N LEU A 84 -7.70 11.66 -9.59
CA LEU A 84 -8.62 12.79 -9.44
C LEU A 84 -8.24 14.01 -10.30
N ASN A 85 -7.09 13.98 -10.98
CA ASN A 85 -6.57 15.08 -11.78
C ASN A 85 -6.48 16.44 -11.05
N LEU A 86 -6.26 16.39 -9.72
CA LEU A 86 -6.05 17.58 -8.90
C LEU A 86 -4.61 18.07 -9.06
N ARG A 87 -4.43 19.39 -9.06
CA ARG A 87 -3.10 20.01 -8.97
C ARG A 87 -2.66 20.02 -7.51
N LYS A 88 -1.36 19.97 -7.26
CA LYS A 88 -0.81 20.00 -5.89
C LYS A 88 -1.14 21.29 -5.13
N GLU A 89 -1.41 22.36 -5.87
CA GLU A 89 -1.76 23.68 -5.35
C GLU A 89 -3.26 23.82 -5.06
N ASP A 90 -4.09 22.83 -5.43
CA ASP A 90 -5.54 22.89 -5.20
C ASP A 90 -5.85 22.63 -3.72
N ASP A 91 -6.74 23.45 -3.15
CA ASP A 91 -7.22 23.28 -1.77
C ASP A 91 -7.83 21.88 -1.56
N ASP A 92 -8.50 21.34 -2.57
CA ASP A 92 -9.04 19.98 -2.58
C ASP A 92 -7.94 18.91 -2.42
N PHE A 93 -6.77 19.11 -3.05
CA PHE A 93 -5.64 18.20 -2.90
C PHE A 93 -5.06 18.29 -1.48
N ALA A 94 -4.85 19.51 -0.97
CA ALA A 94 -4.34 19.73 0.37
C ALA A 94 -5.26 19.12 1.44
N LEU A 95 -6.57 19.37 1.31
CA LEU A 95 -7.61 18.81 2.19
C LEU A 95 -7.57 17.27 2.17
N ALA A 96 -7.63 16.66 0.99
CA ALA A 96 -7.63 15.20 0.87
C ALA A 96 -6.34 14.58 1.41
N ALA A 97 -5.19 15.20 1.18
CA ALA A 97 -3.90 14.73 1.71
C ALA A 97 -3.85 14.81 3.25
N VAL A 98 -4.36 15.89 3.84
CA VAL A 98 -4.44 16.06 5.30
C VAL A 98 -5.36 15.00 5.91
N VAL A 99 -6.60 14.86 5.41
CA VAL A 99 -7.56 13.87 5.93
C VAL A 99 -7.00 12.46 5.81
N LEU A 100 -6.40 12.12 4.67
CA LEU A 100 -5.76 10.81 4.50
C LEU A 100 -4.65 10.58 5.53
N ARG A 101 -3.75 11.56 5.69
CA ARG A 101 -2.60 11.42 6.58
C ARG A 101 -3.00 11.30 8.04
N GLU A 102 -3.91 12.15 8.50
CA GLU A 102 -4.24 12.29 9.94
C GLU A 102 -5.37 11.35 10.38
N SER A 103 -6.38 11.09 9.54
CA SER A 103 -7.61 10.42 9.96
C SER A 103 -7.81 9.03 9.34
N VAL A 104 -7.02 8.62 8.34
CA VAL A 104 -7.28 7.39 7.57
C VAL A 104 -6.07 6.45 7.50
N VAL A 105 -4.97 6.90 6.93
CA VAL A 105 -3.84 6.05 6.51
C VAL A 105 -3.03 5.58 7.70
N ASN A 106 -2.72 6.48 8.64
CA ASN A 106 -1.84 6.22 9.78
C ASN A 106 -2.60 5.78 11.05
N GLU A 107 -3.86 5.41 10.90
CA GLU A 107 -4.72 4.96 11.99
C GLU A 107 -4.49 3.49 12.37
N PRO A 108 -4.62 3.10 13.66
CA PRO A 108 -4.42 1.72 14.11
C PRO A 108 -5.21 0.67 13.32
N ASN A 109 -6.39 1.04 12.82
CA ASN A 109 -7.23 0.17 11.99
C ASN A 109 -6.62 -0.20 10.62
N ASN A 110 -5.68 0.60 10.11
CA ASN A 110 -4.91 0.34 8.89
C ASN A 110 -3.47 -0.10 9.18
N LEU A 111 -3.12 -0.37 10.45
CA LEU A 111 -1.76 -0.73 10.85
C LEU A 111 -1.69 -2.13 11.44
N ALA A 112 -0.56 -2.81 11.21
CA ALA A 112 -0.22 -4.10 11.78
C ALA A 112 1.29 -4.22 12.02
N LEU A 113 1.71 -4.97 13.05
CA LEU A 113 3.09 -5.47 13.09
C LEU A 113 3.15 -6.78 12.33
N THR A 114 4.13 -6.90 11.43
CA THR A 114 4.29 -8.08 10.57
C THR A 114 5.76 -8.41 10.36
N LEU A 115 6.05 -9.65 9.95
CA LEU A 115 7.40 -10.02 9.52
C LEU A 115 7.87 -9.11 8.38
N SER A 116 9.06 -8.52 8.54
CA SER A 116 9.67 -7.60 7.57
C SER A 116 9.75 -8.17 6.16
N SER A 117 10.04 -9.48 6.03
CA SER A 117 10.08 -10.17 4.74
C SER A 117 8.72 -10.19 4.04
N THR A 118 7.65 -10.49 4.80
CA THR A 118 6.28 -10.50 4.27
C THR A 118 5.86 -9.09 3.86
N ASN A 119 6.14 -8.09 4.71
CA ASN A 119 5.84 -6.69 4.42
C ASN A 119 6.54 -6.22 3.13
N ARG A 120 7.86 -6.45 3.01
CA ARG A 120 8.64 -6.09 1.82
C ARG A 120 8.08 -6.72 0.53
N ILE A 121 7.72 -8.00 0.58
CA ILE A 121 7.14 -8.69 -0.58
C ILE A 121 5.77 -8.11 -0.95
N LYS A 122 4.91 -7.85 0.05
CA LYS A 122 3.61 -7.20 -0.13
C LYS A 122 3.77 -5.82 -0.77
N GLY A 123 4.58 -4.95 -0.17
CA GLY A 123 4.80 -3.58 -0.65
C GLY A 123 5.31 -3.56 -2.10
N THR A 124 6.25 -4.45 -2.45
CA THR A 124 6.73 -4.60 -3.83
C THR A 124 5.64 -5.10 -4.79
N GLY A 125 4.78 -6.01 -4.33
CA GLY A 125 3.65 -6.52 -5.12
C GLY A 125 2.63 -5.45 -5.43
N VAL A 126 2.29 -4.63 -4.43
CA VAL A 126 1.40 -3.49 -4.61
C VAL A 126 2.03 -2.44 -5.51
N TYR A 127 3.30 -2.08 -5.30
CA TYR A 127 4.02 -1.13 -6.17
C TYR A 127 3.94 -1.54 -7.64
N LYS A 128 4.35 -2.77 -7.97
CA LYS A 128 4.36 -3.26 -9.36
C LYS A 128 2.96 -3.32 -9.96
N PHE A 129 1.96 -3.76 -9.19
CA PHE A 129 0.58 -3.77 -9.66
C PHE A 129 0.09 -2.38 -10.03
N LEU A 130 0.35 -1.38 -9.17
CA LEU A 130 -0.09 0.00 -9.39
C LEU A 130 0.71 0.69 -10.51
N ASP A 131 1.99 0.35 -10.66
CA ASP A 131 2.82 0.86 -11.74
C ASP A 131 2.32 0.35 -13.10
N ASP A 132 2.10 -0.97 -13.23
CA ASP A 132 1.56 -1.56 -14.46
C ASP A 132 0.13 -1.09 -14.75
N ALA A 133 -0.69 -0.86 -13.72
CA ALA A 133 -2.01 -0.24 -13.88
C ALA A 133 -1.91 1.19 -14.41
N ARG A 134 -0.98 1.98 -13.87
CA ARG A 134 -0.72 3.36 -14.28
C ARG A 134 -0.25 3.46 -15.73
N THR A 135 0.63 2.57 -16.16
CA THR A 135 1.21 2.58 -17.52
C THR A 135 0.40 1.80 -18.55
N GLY A 136 -0.77 1.23 -18.17
CA GLY A 136 -1.60 0.43 -19.07
C GLY A 136 -1.02 -0.94 -19.45
N HIS A 137 -0.01 -1.43 -18.70
CA HIS A 137 0.68 -2.69 -18.96
C HIS A 137 0.19 -3.84 -18.07
N ARG A 138 -0.91 -3.65 -17.34
CA ARG A 138 -1.45 -4.67 -16.43
C ARG A 138 -1.93 -5.92 -17.19
N ASP A 139 -1.16 -6.99 -17.09
CA ASP A 139 -1.43 -8.29 -17.74
C ASP A 139 -1.73 -9.43 -16.74
N LYS A 140 -1.64 -9.16 -15.43
CA LYS A 140 -1.74 -10.15 -14.35
C LYS A 140 -2.70 -9.68 -13.25
N THR A 141 -3.27 -10.65 -12.52
CA THR A 141 -4.06 -10.38 -11.31
C THR A 141 -3.17 -9.94 -10.15
N PHE A 142 -3.71 -9.17 -9.20
CA PHE A 142 -2.96 -8.70 -8.03
C PHE A 142 -2.30 -9.85 -7.25
N THR A 143 -2.99 -10.99 -7.08
CA THR A 143 -2.43 -12.19 -6.43
C THR A 143 -1.16 -12.70 -7.12
N ARG A 144 -1.06 -12.61 -8.46
CA ARG A 144 0.17 -13.01 -9.16
C ARG A 144 1.34 -12.08 -8.85
N TYR A 145 1.09 -10.78 -8.64
CA TYR A 145 2.14 -9.88 -8.15
C TYR A 145 2.56 -10.27 -6.73
N LEU A 146 1.64 -10.61 -5.84
CA LEU A 146 1.99 -11.05 -4.48
C LEU A 146 2.80 -12.36 -4.47
N SER A 147 2.46 -13.31 -5.33
CA SER A 147 3.16 -14.61 -5.43
C SER A 147 4.48 -14.56 -6.20
N ALA A 148 4.85 -13.43 -6.81
CA ALA A 148 6.11 -13.34 -7.55
C ALA A 148 7.32 -13.54 -6.63
N LYS A 149 8.31 -14.30 -7.11
CA LYS A 149 9.57 -14.54 -6.40
C LYS A 149 10.40 -13.26 -6.31
N ARG A 150 10.94 -12.97 -5.13
CA ARG A 150 11.75 -11.79 -4.80
C ARG A 150 12.88 -12.22 -3.88
N ASP A 151 14.12 -11.97 -4.26
CA ASP A 151 15.32 -12.29 -3.47
C ASP A 151 15.37 -13.75 -2.99
N GLY A 152 14.86 -14.69 -3.79
CA GLY A 152 14.79 -16.11 -3.40
C GLY A 152 13.50 -16.52 -2.69
N GLU A 153 12.72 -15.57 -2.19
CA GLU A 153 11.52 -15.78 -1.38
C GLU A 153 10.23 -15.53 -2.17
N SER A 154 9.12 -16.12 -1.74
CA SER A 154 7.79 -15.86 -2.30
C SER A 154 6.73 -16.13 -1.25
N LEU A 155 5.61 -15.42 -1.34
CA LEU A 155 4.48 -15.69 -0.46
C LEU A 155 3.70 -16.91 -0.95
N ASN A 156 3.38 -17.80 -0.02
CA ASN A 156 2.51 -18.92 -0.31
C ASN A 156 1.05 -18.46 -0.50
N ARG A 157 0.22 -19.33 -1.08
CA ARG A 157 -1.18 -19.02 -1.40
C ARG A 157 -1.98 -18.58 -0.16
N VAL A 158 -1.75 -19.19 0.99
CA VAL A 158 -2.47 -18.86 2.23
C VAL A 158 -2.14 -17.44 2.69
N VAL A 159 -0.85 -17.09 2.73
CA VAL A 159 -0.38 -15.74 3.10
C VAL A 159 -0.90 -14.70 2.10
N THR A 160 -0.83 -14.98 0.79
CA THR A 160 -1.40 -14.05 -0.21
C THR A 160 -2.91 -13.85 -0.03
N GLY A 161 -3.67 -14.90 0.29
CA GLY A 161 -5.11 -14.81 0.54
C GLY A 161 -5.45 -14.02 1.82
N ARG A 162 -4.59 -14.11 2.85
CA ARG A 162 -4.73 -13.29 4.06
C ARG A 162 -4.40 -11.83 3.79
N ILE A 163 -3.38 -11.54 2.99
CA ILE A 163 -3.05 -10.18 2.57
C ILE A 163 -4.21 -9.55 1.81
N THR A 164 -4.71 -10.20 0.77
CA THR A 164 -5.82 -9.66 -0.04
C THR A 164 -7.07 -9.43 0.79
N ARG A 165 -7.40 -10.37 1.69
CA ARG A 165 -8.52 -10.24 2.62
C ARG A 165 -8.36 -9.06 3.58
N ASN A 166 -7.20 -8.94 4.24
CA ASN A 166 -6.96 -7.87 5.20
C ASN A 166 -6.90 -6.50 4.50
N MET A 167 -6.28 -6.42 3.31
CA MET A 167 -6.31 -5.23 2.46
C MET A 167 -7.75 -4.84 2.10
N GLY A 168 -8.59 -5.80 1.70
CA GLY A 168 -9.99 -5.54 1.38
C GLY A 168 -10.79 -5.01 2.58
N ILE A 169 -10.59 -5.61 3.76
CA ILE A 169 -11.22 -5.15 5.01
C ILE A 169 -10.75 -3.73 5.35
N SER A 170 -9.44 -3.48 5.29
CA SER A 170 -8.87 -2.17 5.61
C SER A 170 -9.35 -1.10 4.62
N MET A 171 -9.37 -1.42 3.33
CA MET A 171 -9.90 -0.52 2.30
C MET A 171 -11.33 -0.10 2.58
N LYS A 172 -12.20 -1.06 2.96
CA LYS A 172 -13.59 -0.77 3.33
C LYS A 172 -13.71 0.10 4.57
N LYS A 173 -12.85 -0.09 5.57
CA LYS A 173 -12.79 0.78 6.75
C LYS A 173 -12.34 2.19 6.38
N CYS A 174 -11.32 2.31 5.55
CA CYS A 174 -10.81 3.60 5.08
C CYS A 174 -11.84 4.36 4.25
N GLN A 175 -12.57 3.67 3.37
CA GLN A 175 -13.67 4.26 2.60
C GLN A 175 -14.79 4.79 3.50
N ARG A 176 -15.18 4.04 4.55
CA ARG A 176 -16.17 4.52 5.52
C ARG A 176 -15.69 5.79 6.22
N LYS A 177 -14.44 5.79 6.71
CA LYS A 177 -13.86 7.00 7.31
C LYS A 177 -13.89 8.21 6.36
N LEU A 178 -13.53 8.02 5.09
CA LEU A 178 -13.61 9.11 4.10
C LEU A 178 -15.05 9.61 3.89
N SER A 179 -16.05 8.72 3.98
CA SER A 179 -17.46 9.09 3.90
C SER A 179 -18.01 9.72 5.19
N ASP A 180 -17.41 9.44 6.34
CA ASP A 180 -17.81 10.01 7.63
C ASP A 180 -17.36 11.48 7.80
N GLU A 181 -16.39 11.95 7.01
CA GLU A 181 -15.88 13.34 6.97
C GLU A 181 -16.87 14.33 6.27
N GLY A 182 -18.16 13.98 6.19
CA GLY A 182 -19.26 14.84 5.71
C GLY A 182 -19.35 15.03 4.19
N ASP A 183 -20.14 16.03 3.77
CA ASP A 183 -20.39 16.41 2.37
C ASP A 183 -19.15 17.09 1.73
N THR A 184 -18.01 16.40 1.73
CA THR A 184 -16.75 16.88 1.13
C THR A 184 -16.55 16.19 -0.23
N PRO A 185 -16.87 16.84 -1.37
CA PRO A 185 -16.95 16.15 -2.66
C PRO A 185 -15.64 15.50 -3.12
N VAL A 186 -14.49 16.06 -2.74
CA VAL A 186 -13.18 15.47 -3.06
C VAL A 186 -12.96 14.14 -2.34
N LEU A 187 -13.42 14.00 -1.09
CA LEU A 187 -13.29 12.77 -0.30
C LEU A 187 -14.22 11.67 -0.82
N GLU A 188 -15.42 12.03 -1.27
CA GLU A 188 -16.33 11.10 -1.94
C GLU A 188 -15.73 10.56 -3.24
N LYS A 189 -15.19 11.45 -4.08
CA LYS A 189 -14.51 11.05 -5.33
C LYS A 189 -13.33 10.13 -5.02
N LEU A 190 -12.52 10.45 -4.01
CA LEU A 190 -11.42 9.62 -3.55
C LEU A 190 -11.91 8.24 -3.08
N SER A 191 -12.97 8.19 -2.28
CA SER A 191 -13.61 6.93 -1.85
C SER A 191 -14.06 6.08 -3.05
N GLY A 192 -14.60 6.73 -4.09
CA GLY A 192 -14.93 6.12 -5.37
C GLY A 192 -13.72 5.56 -6.13
N GLN A 193 -12.58 6.27 -6.14
CA GLN A 193 -11.35 5.75 -6.75
C GLN A 193 -10.78 4.55 -5.99
N LEU A 194 -10.83 4.57 -4.65
CA LEU A 194 -10.51 3.41 -3.83
C LEU A 194 -11.46 2.24 -4.11
N GLN A 195 -12.74 2.51 -4.43
CA GLN A 195 -13.68 1.46 -4.80
C GLN A 195 -13.33 0.81 -6.14
N LYS A 196 -12.89 1.59 -7.13
CA LYS A 196 -12.40 1.04 -8.39
C LYS A 196 -11.16 0.18 -8.16
N LEU A 197 -10.20 0.69 -7.37
CA LEU A 197 -8.99 -0.05 -7.03
C LEU A 197 -9.29 -1.36 -6.28
N TYR A 198 -10.27 -1.36 -5.38
CA TYR A 198 -10.77 -2.57 -4.68
C TYR A 198 -11.17 -3.68 -5.66
N VAL A 199 -11.92 -3.31 -6.70
CA VAL A 199 -12.43 -4.23 -7.72
C VAL A 199 -11.28 -4.71 -8.62
N GLU A 200 -10.43 -3.78 -9.06
CA GLU A 200 -9.29 -4.07 -9.91
C GLU A 200 -8.26 -5.00 -9.26
N MET A 201 -8.03 -4.83 -7.95
CA MET A 201 -7.16 -5.69 -7.16
C MET A 201 -7.85 -7.00 -6.73
N GLU A 202 -9.14 -7.17 -7.04
CA GLU A 202 -9.95 -8.34 -6.69
C GLU A 202 -9.94 -8.67 -5.18
N LEU A 203 -9.94 -7.64 -4.32
CA LEU A 203 -9.84 -7.80 -2.86
C LEU A 203 -11.09 -8.43 -2.22
N ASN A 204 -12.16 -8.62 -3.01
CA ASN A 204 -13.39 -9.28 -2.61
C ASN A 204 -13.34 -10.81 -2.68
N ARG A 205 -12.22 -11.41 -3.09
CA ARG A 205 -12.08 -12.87 -3.17
C ARG A 205 -12.04 -13.43 -1.75
N SER A 206 -13.24 -13.61 -1.18
CA SER A 206 -13.51 -14.62 -0.18
C SER A 206 -12.84 -15.89 -0.65
N ALA A 207 -11.89 -16.42 0.12
CA ALA A 207 -11.50 -17.80 -0.05
C ALA A 207 -12.81 -18.60 0.01
N LYS A 208 -13.22 -19.19 -1.12
CA LYS A 208 -14.01 -20.41 -1.04
C LYS A 208 -13.08 -21.38 -0.32
N SER A 209 -13.28 -21.53 0.98
CA SER A 209 -12.72 -22.67 1.70
C SER A 209 -13.17 -23.93 0.96
N PRO A 210 -12.26 -24.88 0.70
CA PRO A 210 -12.66 -26.24 0.39
C PRO A 210 -13.64 -26.78 1.44
#